data_AF-A0A661KK73-F1
#
_entry.id   AF-A0A661KK73-F1
#
_cell.length_a   1.000
_cell.length_b   1.000
_cell.length_c   1.000
_cell.angle_alpha   90.00
_cell.angle_beta   90.00
_cell.angle_gamma   90.00
#
_symmetry.space_group_name_H-M   'P 1'
#
loop_
_entity.id
_entity.type
_entity.pdbx_description
1 polymer ?
#
loop_
_entity_poly.entity_id
_entity_poly.type
_entity_poly.pdbx_seq_one_letter_code
_entity_poly.pdbx_strand_id
1 'polypeptide(L)'
;MDLRVGVFLDRDGTINQEVGYMSNPEAIELIPGAARAIRLINCLGLRAVVVSNQSGVARGYFPLSMVEEANRRLELLLAQKGAHLDGIYYCPHRPEDSCPCRKPEPGLLKRAAAELGIDLRSSYMVGDRAEDIETIHRVGGKGILVLTGYGKQQNDWLGNPPDFVARDLLEAVYWISLQEGAKRRQEMAISKELLDILACPKCKGDIVLTEKGDGLICKACKLIYPIKDDIPVMLIEEALPYEEKKD
;
A
#
# COMPACT_ATOMS: atom_id res chain seq x y z
N MET A 1 -5.65 17.25 7.80
CA MET A 1 -6.17 15.89 7.58
C MET A 1 -4.96 15.00 7.48
N ASP A 2 -4.86 13.96 8.30
CA ASP A 2 -3.77 13.00 8.18
C ASP A 2 -3.95 12.21 6.88
N LEU A 3 -2.92 12.24 6.03
CA LEU A 3 -2.93 11.50 4.77
C LEU A 3 -2.82 10.00 5.07
N ARG A 4 -3.59 9.19 4.35
CA ARG A 4 -3.60 7.74 4.48
C ARG A 4 -2.82 7.08 3.36
N VAL A 5 -2.30 5.88 3.63
CA VAL A 5 -1.70 5.04 2.60
C VAL A 5 -2.82 4.43 1.74
N GLY A 6 -2.65 4.49 0.42
CA GLY A 6 -3.53 3.89 -0.56
C GLY A 6 -2.93 2.63 -1.17
N VAL A 7 -3.80 1.68 -1.49
CA VAL A 7 -3.51 0.52 -2.33
C VAL A 7 -4.40 0.65 -3.56
N PHE A 8 -3.79 1.15 -4.63
CA PHE A 8 -4.41 1.26 -5.94
C PHE A 8 -4.42 -0.10 -6.63
N LEU A 9 -5.53 -0.48 -7.22
CA LEU A 9 -5.75 -1.80 -7.80
C LEU A 9 -6.19 -1.63 -9.24
N ASP A 10 -5.54 -2.30 -10.18
CA ASP A 10 -6.19 -2.53 -11.46
C ASP A 10 -7.41 -3.44 -11.29
N ARG A 11 -8.35 -3.36 -12.23
CA ARG A 11 -9.62 -4.09 -12.14
C ARG A 11 -9.51 -5.46 -12.82
N ASP A 12 -9.37 -5.43 -14.14
CA ASP A 12 -9.32 -6.60 -14.99
C ASP A 12 -7.94 -7.27 -14.85
N GLY A 13 -7.90 -8.60 -14.75
CA GLY A 13 -6.65 -9.34 -14.53
C GLY A 13 -6.08 -9.27 -13.11
N THR A 14 -6.59 -8.38 -12.24
CA THR A 14 -6.11 -8.19 -10.86
C THR A 14 -7.19 -8.49 -9.80
N ILE A 15 -8.37 -7.86 -9.88
CA ILE A 15 -9.50 -8.15 -8.98
C ILE A 15 -10.46 -9.16 -9.62
N ASN A 16 -10.83 -8.95 -10.88
CA ASN A 16 -11.65 -9.86 -11.67
C ASN A 16 -10.88 -10.49 -12.83
N GLN A 17 -11.42 -11.56 -13.39
CA GLN A 17 -10.83 -12.23 -14.53
C GLN A 17 -10.66 -11.27 -15.72
N GLU A 18 -9.53 -11.39 -16.42
CA GLU A 18 -9.25 -10.68 -17.67
C GLU A 18 -9.98 -11.38 -18.83
N VAL A 19 -10.84 -10.65 -19.53
CA VAL A 19 -11.71 -11.18 -20.60
C VAL A 19 -11.61 -10.36 -21.90
N GLY A 20 -10.66 -9.43 -21.98
CA GLY A 20 -10.51 -8.47 -23.06
C GLY A 20 -11.58 -7.38 -22.96
N TYR A 21 -12.52 -7.36 -23.92
CA TYR A 21 -13.62 -6.42 -23.89
C TYR A 21 -14.85 -7.05 -23.28
N MET A 22 -15.25 -6.49 -22.13
CA MET A 22 -16.45 -6.91 -21.43
C MET A 22 -17.68 -6.76 -22.33
N SER A 23 -18.38 -7.87 -22.55
CA SER A 23 -19.63 -7.92 -23.30
C SER A 23 -20.87 -8.01 -22.41
N ASN A 24 -20.69 -8.44 -21.15
CA ASN A 24 -21.74 -8.60 -20.16
C ASN A 24 -21.22 -8.31 -18.74
N PRO A 25 -21.70 -7.27 -18.05
CA PRO A 25 -21.35 -6.97 -16.65
C PRO A 25 -21.61 -8.10 -15.67
N GLU A 26 -22.67 -8.90 -15.88
CA GLU A 26 -23.00 -10.02 -14.98
C GLU A 26 -21.98 -11.16 -15.01
N ALA A 27 -21.16 -11.22 -16.07
CA ALA A 27 -20.08 -12.20 -16.22
C ALA A 27 -18.82 -11.86 -15.40
N ILE A 28 -18.81 -10.76 -14.65
CA ILE A 28 -17.70 -10.44 -13.74
C ILE A 28 -17.56 -11.54 -12.71
N GLU A 29 -16.38 -12.15 -12.70
CA GLU A 29 -15.98 -13.15 -11.73
C GLU A 29 -14.72 -12.67 -11.01
N LEU A 30 -14.76 -12.68 -9.68
CA LEU A 30 -13.60 -12.35 -8.87
C LEU A 30 -12.51 -13.41 -9.04
N ILE A 31 -11.26 -12.95 -9.16
CA ILE A 31 -10.11 -13.84 -9.04
C ILE A 31 -10.10 -14.45 -7.63
N PRO A 32 -9.78 -15.75 -7.47
CA PRO A 32 -9.69 -16.39 -6.17
C PRO A 32 -8.81 -15.59 -5.20
N GLY A 33 -9.32 -15.31 -4.01
CA GLY A 33 -8.60 -14.54 -2.99
C GLY A 33 -8.73 -13.01 -3.10
N ALA A 34 -9.20 -12.45 -4.21
CA ALA A 34 -9.27 -10.99 -4.42
C ALA A 34 -10.09 -10.27 -3.34
N ALA A 35 -11.30 -10.75 -3.02
CA ALA A 35 -12.11 -10.16 -1.96
C ALA A 35 -11.44 -10.25 -0.58
N ARG A 36 -10.76 -11.36 -0.28
CA ARG A 36 -10.03 -11.52 0.99
C ARG A 36 -8.86 -10.55 1.07
N ALA A 37 -8.17 -10.32 -0.04
CA ALA A 37 -7.09 -9.35 -0.15
C ALA A 37 -7.60 -7.92 0.11
N ILE A 38 -8.70 -7.51 -0.55
CA ILE A 38 -9.30 -6.19 -0.33
C ILE A 38 -9.79 -6.04 1.12
N ARG A 39 -10.41 -7.07 1.70
CA ARG A 39 -10.77 -7.06 3.11
C ARG A 39 -9.56 -6.87 4.03
N LEU A 40 -8.42 -7.47 3.71
CA LEU A 40 -7.18 -7.27 4.46
C LEU A 40 -6.67 -5.83 4.35
N ILE A 41 -6.74 -5.21 3.17
CA ILE A 41 -6.46 -3.76 3.01
C ILE A 41 -7.36 -2.94 3.94
N ASN A 42 -8.66 -3.22 3.95
CA ASN A 42 -9.63 -2.54 4.81
C ASN A 42 -9.28 -2.70 6.31
N CYS A 43 -8.95 -3.93 6.75
CA CYS A 43 -8.57 -4.21 8.14
C CYS A 43 -7.27 -3.53 8.57
N LEU A 44 -6.35 -3.25 7.64
CA LEU A 44 -5.11 -2.52 7.92
C LEU A 44 -5.33 -0.99 8.05
N GLY A 45 -6.53 -0.50 7.74
CA GLY A 45 -6.88 0.93 7.74
C GLY A 45 -6.35 1.69 6.51
N LEU A 46 -5.92 0.96 5.48
CA LEU A 46 -5.44 1.51 4.21
C LEU A 46 -6.63 1.75 3.26
N ARG A 47 -6.43 2.59 2.23
CA ARG A 47 -7.46 2.89 1.22
C ARG A 47 -7.40 1.92 0.05
N ALA A 48 -8.45 1.13 -0.18
CA ALA A 48 -8.57 0.25 -1.33
C ALA A 48 -9.21 1.01 -2.50
N VAL A 49 -8.47 1.28 -3.57
CA VAL A 49 -8.94 2.14 -4.66
C VAL A 49 -8.76 1.46 -6.01
N VAL A 50 -9.81 1.37 -6.82
CA VAL A 50 -9.69 0.85 -8.20
C VAL A 50 -9.26 1.96 -9.16
N VAL A 51 -8.29 1.66 -10.01
CA VAL A 51 -7.81 2.53 -11.09
C VAL A 51 -7.66 1.72 -12.39
N SER A 52 -8.56 1.93 -13.35
CA SER A 52 -8.65 1.07 -14.54
C SER A 52 -8.71 1.82 -15.88
N ASN A 53 -8.08 1.25 -16.91
CA ASN A 53 -8.17 1.72 -18.30
C ASN A 53 -9.35 1.03 -19.02
N GLN A 54 -10.40 1.76 -19.40
CA GLN A 54 -11.62 1.24 -20.04
C GLN A 54 -11.80 1.80 -21.47
N SER A 55 -10.79 1.62 -22.32
CA SER A 55 -10.74 2.18 -23.69
C SER A 55 -11.82 1.63 -24.65
N GLY A 56 -12.51 0.54 -24.26
CA GLY A 56 -13.64 0.00 -25.01
C GLY A 56 -14.78 1.01 -25.21
N VAL A 57 -14.92 1.97 -24.28
CA VAL A 57 -15.90 3.06 -24.39
C VAL A 57 -15.58 3.95 -25.59
N ALA A 58 -14.39 4.57 -25.60
CA ALA A 58 -14.02 5.44 -26.71
C ALA A 58 -13.88 4.66 -28.03
N ARG A 59 -13.60 3.34 -28.00
CA ARG A 59 -13.60 2.46 -29.19
C ARG A 59 -14.99 2.12 -29.72
N GLY A 60 -16.06 2.43 -28.98
CA GLY A 60 -17.43 2.16 -29.37
C GLY A 60 -17.86 0.70 -29.19
N TYR A 61 -17.10 -0.09 -28.42
CA TYR A 61 -17.44 -1.49 -28.14
C TYR A 61 -18.59 -1.61 -27.13
N PHE A 62 -18.72 -0.66 -26.22
CA PHE A 62 -19.80 -0.59 -25.24
C PHE A 62 -20.01 0.84 -24.73
N PRO A 63 -21.21 1.19 -24.24
CA PRO A 63 -21.48 2.50 -23.64
C PRO A 63 -20.82 2.63 -22.26
N LEU A 64 -20.64 3.87 -21.81
CA LEU A 64 -20.14 4.20 -20.47
C LEU A 64 -20.95 3.54 -19.35
N SER A 65 -22.28 3.45 -19.51
CA SER A 65 -23.18 2.81 -18.56
C SER A 65 -22.84 1.35 -18.28
N MET A 66 -22.25 0.65 -19.25
CA MET A 66 -21.80 -0.74 -19.07
C MET A 66 -20.61 -0.81 -18.10
N VAL A 67 -19.72 0.17 -18.12
CA VAL A 67 -18.61 0.28 -17.14
C VAL A 67 -19.15 0.55 -15.75
N GLU A 68 -20.15 1.41 -15.61
CA GLU A 68 -20.79 1.71 -14.33
C GLU A 68 -21.51 0.48 -13.77
N GLU A 69 -22.21 -0.27 -14.62
CA GLU A 69 -22.87 -1.51 -14.23
C GLU A 69 -21.86 -2.59 -13.80
N ALA A 70 -20.76 -2.72 -14.54
CA ALA A 70 -19.64 -3.57 -14.17
C ALA A 70 -19.06 -3.22 -12.79
N ASN A 71 -18.85 -1.93 -12.53
CA ASN A 71 -18.34 -1.46 -11.25
C ASN A 71 -19.32 -1.77 -10.10
N ARG A 72 -20.63 -1.55 -10.29
CA ARG A 72 -21.64 -1.92 -9.28
C ARG A 72 -21.67 -3.42 -9.00
N ARG A 73 -21.56 -4.24 -10.04
CA ARG A 73 -21.49 -5.70 -9.90
C ARG A 73 -20.26 -6.11 -9.10
N LEU A 74 -19.11 -5.51 -9.40
CA LEU A 74 -17.87 -5.74 -8.68
C LEU A 74 -18.02 -5.40 -7.18
N GLU A 75 -18.54 -4.21 -6.87
CA GLU A 75 -18.77 -3.79 -5.48
C GLU A 75 -19.71 -4.74 -4.74
N LEU A 76 -20.78 -5.20 -5.38
CA LEU A 76 -21.72 -6.16 -4.80
C LEU A 76 -21.03 -7.50 -4.48
N LEU A 77 -20.22 -8.04 -5.38
CA LEU A 77 -19.46 -9.28 -5.17
C LEU A 77 -18.45 -9.14 -4.02
N LEU A 78 -17.81 -7.98 -3.89
CA LEU A 78 -16.88 -7.67 -2.79
C LEU A 78 -17.63 -7.53 -1.45
N ALA A 79 -18.74 -6.80 -1.43
CA ALA A 79 -19.55 -6.55 -0.25
C ALA A 79 -20.12 -7.86 0.33
N GLN A 80 -20.57 -8.79 -0.51
CA GLN A 80 -21.01 -10.13 -0.10
C GLN A 80 -19.93 -10.93 0.64
N LYS A 81 -18.65 -10.58 0.46
CA LYS A 81 -17.50 -11.21 1.12
C LYS A 81 -16.90 -10.33 2.23
N GLY A 82 -17.57 -9.24 2.59
CA GLY A 82 -17.16 -8.30 3.65
C GLY A 82 -15.98 -7.41 3.26
N ALA A 83 -15.78 -7.17 1.96
CA ALA A 83 -14.75 -6.27 1.44
C ALA A 83 -15.40 -5.02 0.85
N HIS A 84 -14.71 -3.87 0.90
CA HIS A 84 -15.19 -2.64 0.29
C HIS A 84 -14.06 -1.86 -0.39
N LEU A 85 -14.45 -1.03 -1.36
CA LEU A 85 -13.57 -0.10 -2.06
C LEU A 85 -13.87 1.32 -1.54
N ASP A 86 -12.82 2.11 -1.35
CA ASP A 86 -12.92 3.53 -0.99
C ASP A 86 -13.19 4.41 -2.22
N GLY A 87 -12.96 3.90 -3.43
CA GLY A 87 -13.31 4.58 -4.67
C GLY A 87 -12.96 3.78 -5.92
N ILE A 88 -13.65 4.07 -7.01
CA ILE A 88 -13.43 3.48 -8.33
C ILE A 88 -13.21 4.61 -9.34
N TYR A 89 -12.06 4.59 -9.98
CA TYR A 89 -11.64 5.58 -10.97
C TYR A 89 -11.26 4.88 -12.26
N TYR A 90 -11.69 5.42 -13.39
CA TYR A 90 -11.40 4.81 -14.68
C TYR A 90 -11.22 5.83 -15.80
N CYS A 91 -10.45 5.44 -16.82
CA CYS A 91 -10.23 6.23 -18.03
C CYS A 91 -10.97 5.61 -19.22
N PRO A 92 -11.96 6.29 -19.83
CA PRO A 92 -12.69 5.77 -21.00
C PRO A 92 -11.94 5.99 -22.33
N HIS A 93 -10.88 6.79 -22.33
CA HIS A 93 -10.18 7.27 -23.52
C HIS A 93 -9.26 6.23 -24.18
N ARG A 94 -8.97 6.44 -25.45
CA ARG A 94 -8.01 5.67 -26.24
C ARG A 94 -6.56 6.15 -25.98
N PRO A 95 -5.54 5.34 -26.34
CA PRO A 95 -4.15 5.78 -26.29
C PRO A 95 -3.88 7.08 -27.07
N GLU A 96 -4.58 7.29 -28.18
CA GLU A 96 -4.37 8.43 -29.08
C GLU A 96 -4.93 9.75 -28.55
N ASP A 97 -5.79 9.70 -27.52
CA ASP A 97 -6.47 10.89 -26.98
C ASP A 97 -5.56 11.73 -26.04
N SER A 98 -4.34 11.25 -25.74
CA SER A 98 -3.33 11.93 -24.90
C SER A 98 -3.87 12.51 -23.58
N CYS A 99 -4.83 11.84 -22.96
CA CYS A 99 -5.45 12.29 -21.72
C CYS A 99 -4.55 12.01 -20.50
N PRO A 100 -4.62 12.83 -19.43
CA PRO A 100 -3.79 12.64 -18.24
C PRO A 100 -4.25 11.47 -17.35
N CYS A 101 -5.39 10.85 -17.65
CA CYS A 101 -5.99 9.81 -16.80
C CYS A 101 -5.70 8.39 -17.28
N ARG A 102 -5.22 8.19 -18.50
CA ARG A 102 -4.92 6.86 -19.03
C ARG A 102 -3.56 6.40 -18.51
N LYS A 103 -3.51 5.26 -17.80
CA LYS A 103 -2.22 4.64 -17.41
C LYS A 103 -1.36 4.43 -18.67
N PRO A 104 -0.06 4.81 -18.65
CA PRO A 104 0.77 5.11 -17.48
C PRO A 104 0.68 6.54 -16.90
N GLU A 105 -0.20 7.41 -17.40
CA GLU A 105 -0.37 8.74 -16.81
C GLU A 105 -1.01 8.68 -15.41
N PRO A 106 -0.46 9.38 -14.41
CA PRO A 106 -0.86 9.24 -13.01
C PRO A 106 -2.11 10.06 -12.62
N GLY A 107 -2.87 10.59 -13.59
CA GLY A 107 -3.97 11.51 -13.30
C GLY A 107 -5.08 10.90 -12.44
N LEU A 108 -5.38 9.61 -12.61
CA LEU A 108 -6.37 8.92 -11.76
C LEU A 108 -5.87 8.74 -10.32
N LEU A 109 -4.58 8.41 -10.13
CA LEU A 109 -3.97 8.32 -8.80
C LEU A 109 -4.01 9.69 -8.10
N LYS A 110 -3.62 10.76 -8.80
CA LYS A 110 -3.65 12.13 -8.27
C LYS A 110 -5.05 12.57 -7.88
N ARG A 111 -6.05 12.26 -8.72
CA ARG A 111 -7.46 12.55 -8.44
C ARG A 111 -7.94 11.82 -7.20
N ALA A 112 -7.73 10.50 -7.15
CA ALA A 112 -8.12 9.69 -6.01
C ALA A 112 -7.42 10.14 -4.71
N ALA A 113 -6.16 10.55 -4.80
CA ALA A 113 -5.42 11.06 -3.64
C ALA A 113 -5.96 12.37 -3.10
N ALA A 114 -6.35 13.29 -3.98
CA ALA A 114 -6.99 14.54 -3.58
C ALA A 114 -8.37 14.30 -2.93
N GLU A 115 -9.18 13.40 -3.50
CA GLU A 115 -10.54 13.12 -3.03
C GLU A 115 -10.57 12.29 -1.73
N LEU A 116 -9.62 11.36 -1.55
CA LEU A 116 -9.62 10.40 -0.43
C LEU A 116 -8.58 10.69 0.66
N GLY A 117 -7.75 11.73 0.47
CA GLY A 117 -6.66 12.10 1.37
C GLY A 117 -5.56 11.04 1.42
N ILE A 118 -5.01 10.67 0.26
CA ILE A 118 -3.98 9.62 0.14
C ILE A 118 -2.59 10.21 -0.04
N ASP A 119 -1.59 9.67 0.66
CA ASP A 119 -0.18 9.94 0.38
C ASP A 119 0.35 9.00 -0.70
N LEU A 120 0.52 9.51 -1.92
CA LEU A 120 0.97 8.74 -3.08
C LEU A 120 2.36 8.11 -2.92
N ARG A 121 3.31 8.79 -2.25
CA ARG A 121 4.68 8.29 -2.12
C ARG A 121 4.78 7.08 -1.20
N SER A 122 3.91 7.03 -0.21
CA SER A 122 3.82 5.91 0.72
C SER A 122 2.87 4.80 0.22
N SER A 123 2.21 5.01 -0.92
CA SER A 123 1.17 4.13 -1.47
C SER A 123 1.70 3.06 -2.41
N TYR A 124 0.83 2.11 -2.70
CA TYR A 124 1.10 0.94 -3.53
C TYR A 124 0.17 0.91 -4.74
N MET A 125 0.61 0.32 -5.83
CA MET A 125 -0.25 -0.07 -6.94
C MET A 125 -0.05 -1.54 -7.26
N VAL A 126 -1.15 -2.27 -7.39
CA VAL A 126 -1.18 -3.68 -7.76
C VAL A 126 -1.87 -3.79 -9.12
N GLY A 127 -1.19 -4.37 -10.10
CA GLY A 127 -1.71 -4.53 -11.46
C GLY A 127 -1.06 -5.69 -12.19
N ASP A 128 -1.60 -6.07 -13.35
CA ASP A 128 -1.11 -7.20 -14.14
C ASP A 128 -0.25 -6.73 -15.34
N ARG A 129 -0.07 -5.43 -15.53
CA ARG A 129 0.69 -4.86 -16.65
C ARG A 129 1.83 -3.95 -16.18
N ALA A 130 2.86 -3.83 -17.01
CA ALA A 130 3.94 -2.87 -16.78
C ALA A 130 3.46 -1.41 -16.71
N GLU A 131 2.38 -1.06 -17.42
CA GLU A 131 1.81 0.30 -17.36
C GLU A 131 1.30 0.66 -15.95
N ASP A 132 0.86 -0.32 -15.16
CA ASP A 132 0.46 -0.11 -13.77
C ASP A 132 1.66 0.28 -12.90
N ILE A 133 2.73 -0.48 -13.04
CA ILE A 133 3.99 -0.28 -12.32
C ILE A 133 4.59 1.08 -12.67
N GLU A 134 4.59 1.43 -13.96
CA GLU A 134 5.04 2.75 -14.41
C GLU A 134 4.19 3.89 -13.83
N THR A 135 2.86 3.71 -13.78
CA THR A 135 1.93 4.74 -13.26
C THR A 135 2.28 5.14 -11.83
N ILE A 136 2.49 4.16 -10.94
CA ILE A 136 2.78 4.43 -9.53
C ILE A 136 4.21 4.94 -9.31
N HIS A 137 5.18 4.46 -10.09
CA HIS A 137 6.56 4.94 -10.01
C HIS A 137 6.66 6.42 -10.39
N ARG A 138 5.85 6.89 -11.35
CA ARG A 138 5.77 8.32 -11.72
C ARG A 138 5.31 9.24 -10.56
N VAL A 139 4.73 8.69 -9.50
CA VAL A 139 4.37 9.45 -8.28
C VAL A 139 5.20 9.05 -7.05
N GLY A 140 6.22 8.20 -7.24
CA GLY A 140 7.14 7.76 -6.19
C GLY A 140 6.58 6.72 -5.24
N GLY A 141 5.44 6.10 -5.57
CA GLY A 141 4.92 4.95 -4.83
C GLY A 141 5.54 3.64 -5.32
N LYS A 142 5.06 2.52 -4.76
CA LYS A 142 5.60 1.18 -5.06
C LYS A 142 4.67 0.35 -5.94
N GLY A 143 5.23 -0.30 -6.96
CA GLY A 143 4.51 -1.16 -7.90
C GLY A 143 4.65 -2.64 -7.60
N ILE A 144 3.52 -3.34 -7.51
CA ILE A 144 3.46 -4.80 -7.38
C ILE A 144 2.77 -5.37 -8.60
N LEU A 145 3.46 -6.27 -9.30
CA LEU A 145 2.86 -6.97 -10.43
C LEU A 145 2.26 -8.30 -9.97
N VAL A 146 1.04 -8.61 -10.38
CA VAL A 146 0.43 -9.92 -10.18
C VAL A 146 0.58 -10.81 -11.41
N LEU A 147 0.78 -12.11 -11.21
CA LEU A 147 0.86 -13.13 -12.27
C LEU A 147 -0.53 -13.68 -12.66
N THR A 148 -1.59 -12.91 -12.41
CA THR A 148 -2.92 -13.09 -12.97
C THR A 148 -3.08 -12.25 -14.24
N GLY A 149 -4.19 -12.41 -14.98
CA GLY A 149 -4.40 -11.65 -16.22
C GLY A 149 -3.24 -11.75 -17.21
N TYR A 150 -2.80 -10.58 -17.71
CA TYR A 150 -1.67 -10.41 -18.61
C TYR A 150 -0.29 -10.59 -17.96
N GLY A 151 -0.21 -10.49 -16.63
CA GLY A 151 1.06 -10.62 -15.90
C GLY A 151 1.71 -12.00 -16.04
N LYS A 152 0.93 -13.04 -16.40
CA LYS A 152 1.43 -14.39 -16.72
C LYS A 152 2.47 -14.42 -17.83
N GLN A 153 2.39 -13.47 -18.76
CA GLN A 153 3.21 -13.43 -19.98
C GLN A 153 4.29 -12.35 -19.89
N GLN A 154 4.35 -11.61 -18.79
CA GLN A 154 5.23 -10.48 -18.64
C GLN A 154 6.65 -10.94 -18.30
N ASN A 155 7.52 -10.90 -19.32
CA ASN A 155 8.93 -11.33 -19.20
C ASN A 155 9.92 -10.18 -19.37
N ASP A 156 9.43 -8.97 -19.69
CA ASP A 156 10.27 -7.79 -19.94
C ASP A 156 9.71 -6.58 -19.21
N TRP A 157 10.57 -5.91 -18.44
CA TRP A 157 10.26 -4.74 -17.63
C TRP A 157 10.84 -3.45 -18.24
N LEU A 158 11.52 -3.54 -19.39
CA LEU A 158 12.13 -2.39 -20.11
C LEU A 158 12.91 -1.42 -19.18
N GLY A 159 13.58 -1.96 -18.16
CA GLY A 159 14.36 -1.18 -17.19
C GLY A 159 13.59 -0.58 -16.01
N ASN A 160 12.28 -0.83 -15.89
CA ASN A 160 11.44 -0.39 -14.78
C ASN A 160 10.77 -1.58 -14.07
N PRO A 161 11.54 -2.40 -13.33
CA PRO A 161 11.02 -3.59 -12.67
C PRO A 161 10.05 -3.23 -11.54
N PRO A 162 9.03 -4.07 -11.26
CA PRO A 162 8.19 -3.90 -10.09
C PRO A 162 8.98 -4.08 -8.79
N ASP A 163 8.55 -3.41 -7.72
CA ASP A 163 9.10 -3.61 -6.37
C ASP A 163 8.84 -5.03 -5.84
N PHE A 164 7.77 -5.67 -6.31
CA PHE A 164 7.45 -7.05 -5.97
C PHE A 164 6.65 -7.74 -7.09
N VAL A 165 6.85 -9.05 -7.24
CA VAL A 165 6.04 -9.91 -8.12
C VAL A 165 5.28 -10.90 -7.26
N ALA A 166 3.96 -10.89 -7.37
CA ALA A 166 3.05 -11.74 -6.61
C ALA A 166 2.31 -12.69 -7.56
N ARG A 167 1.97 -13.89 -7.11
CA ARG A 167 1.16 -14.85 -7.87
C ARG A 167 -0.26 -14.35 -8.10
N ASP A 168 -0.82 -13.64 -7.12
CA ASP A 168 -2.16 -13.07 -7.13
C ASP A 168 -2.26 -11.84 -6.21
N LEU A 169 -3.44 -11.20 -6.20
CA LEU A 169 -3.70 -10.04 -5.37
C LEU A 169 -3.57 -10.32 -3.86
N LEU A 170 -3.84 -11.54 -3.40
CA LEU A 170 -3.75 -11.87 -1.98
C LEU A 170 -2.29 -11.92 -1.52
N GLU A 171 -1.40 -12.53 -2.30
CA GLU A 171 0.03 -12.51 -2.03
C GLU A 171 0.61 -11.08 -2.08
N ALA A 172 0.16 -10.25 -3.03
CA ALA A 172 0.54 -8.84 -3.09
C ALA A 172 0.16 -8.10 -1.79
N VAL A 173 -1.08 -8.25 -1.31
CA VAL A 173 -1.53 -7.58 -0.08
C VAL A 173 -0.83 -8.15 1.16
N TYR A 174 -0.48 -9.45 1.19
CA TYR A 174 0.35 -9.97 2.27
C TYR A 174 1.71 -9.30 2.33
N TRP A 175 2.37 -9.13 1.19
CA TRP A 175 3.63 -8.41 1.11
C TRP A 175 3.48 -6.96 1.60
N ILE A 176 2.43 -6.25 1.15
CA ILE A 176 2.10 -4.89 1.64
C ILE A 176 1.94 -4.88 3.16
N SER A 177 1.23 -5.85 3.75
CA SER A 177 1.03 -5.91 5.21
C SER A 177 2.35 -6.03 5.98
N LEU A 178 3.35 -6.74 5.43
CA LEU A 178 4.68 -6.85 6.02
C LEU A 178 5.44 -5.53 5.95
N GLN A 179 5.33 -4.80 4.83
CA GLN A 179 5.93 -3.47 4.69
C GLN A 179 5.34 -2.47 5.70
N GLU A 180 4.01 -2.43 5.82
CA GLU A 180 3.33 -1.53 6.75
C GLU A 180 3.61 -1.91 8.21
N GLY A 181 3.68 -3.21 8.53
CA GLY A 181 4.06 -3.68 9.84
C GLY A 181 5.50 -3.32 10.21
N ALA A 182 6.44 -3.39 9.25
CA ALA A 182 7.83 -3.00 9.47
C ALA A 182 7.98 -1.48 9.70
N LYS A 183 7.27 -0.65 8.93
CA LYS A 183 7.23 0.81 9.13
C LYS A 183 6.71 1.18 10.52
N ARG A 184 5.60 0.55 10.95
CA ARG A 184 5.03 0.80 12.28
C ARG A 184 5.99 0.42 13.41
N ARG A 185 6.74 -0.67 13.28
CA ARG A 185 7.79 -1.02 14.26
C ARG A 185 8.93 0.00 14.27
N GLN A 186 9.36 0.49 13.11
CA GLN A 186 10.39 1.54 13.03
C GLN A 186 9.94 2.87 13.64
N GLU A 187 8.65 3.22 13.57
CA GLU A 187 8.11 4.45 14.19
C GLU A 187 7.85 4.28 15.70
N MET A 188 7.55 3.07 16.16
CA MET A 188 7.21 2.79 17.55
C MET A 188 8.41 2.26 18.35
N ALA A 189 9.42 3.10 18.52
CA ALA A 189 10.57 2.83 19.38
C ALA A 189 10.25 2.91 20.89
N ILE A 190 9.09 2.39 21.34
CA ILE A 190 8.43 2.52 22.67
C ILE A 190 7.32 3.59 22.68
N SER A 191 6.15 3.25 23.24
CA SER A 191 5.03 4.20 23.40
C SER A 191 5.38 5.33 24.37
N LYS A 192 4.89 6.54 24.09
CA LYS A 192 5.15 7.72 24.94
C LYS A 192 4.73 7.49 26.41
N GLU A 193 3.61 6.83 26.62
CA GLU A 193 3.12 6.47 27.96
C GLU A 193 4.07 5.53 28.71
N LEU A 194 4.74 4.61 28.00
CA LEU A 194 5.73 3.72 28.59
C LEU A 194 7.02 4.50 28.91
N LEU A 195 7.46 5.41 28.05
CA LEU A 195 8.61 6.28 28.35
C LEU A 195 8.38 7.14 29.60
N ASP A 196 7.17 7.67 29.78
CA ASP A 196 6.82 8.55 30.90
C ASP A 196 6.82 7.82 32.26
N ILE A 197 6.72 6.48 32.28
CA ILE A 197 6.75 5.68 33.53
C ILE A 197 8.10 5.00 33.79
N LEU A 198 8.98 4.93 32.79
CA LEU A 198 10.27 4.26 32.94
C LEU A 198 11.29 5.16 33.64
N ALA A 199 12.04 4.57 34.57
CA ALA A 199 13.13 5.23 35.28
C ALA A 199 14.38 4.35 35.24
N CYS A 200 15.56 4.97 35.36
CA CYS A 200 16.83 4.27 35.36
C CYS A 200 16.86 3.21 36.48
N PRO A 201 17.12 1.93 36.19
CA PRO A 201 17.12 0.88 37.21
C PRO A 201 18.21 1.11 38.27
N LYS A 202 19.32 1.77 37.91
CA LYS A 202 20.48 2.05 38.77
C LYS A 202 20.27 3.23 39.72
N CYS A 203 19.78 4.38 39.24
CA CYS A 203 19.64 5.59 40.07
C CYS A 203 18.21 6.06 40.29
N LYS A 204 17.22 5.43 39.64
CA LYS A 204 15.80 5.82 39.64
C LYS A 204 15.53 7.22 39.06
N GLY A 205 16.53 7.85 38.44
CA GLY A 205 16.37 9.11 37.72
C GLY A 205 15.83 8.92 36.31
N ASP A 206 15.59 10.05 35.65
CA ASP A 206 15.00 10.10 34.32
C ASP A 206 15.86 9.42 33.27
N ILE A 207 15.18 8.91 32.24
CA ILE A 207 15.78 8.34 31.05
C ILE A 207 15.18 8.99 29.80
N VAL A 208 15.98 9.09 28.74
CA VAL A 208 15.57 9.69 27.47
C VAL A 208 15.90 8.76 26.32
N LEU A 209 15.03 8.68 25.32
CA LEU A 209 15.26 7.87 24.13
C LEU A 209 16.44 8.42 23.32
N THR A 210 17.25 7.52 22.73
CA THR A 210 18.28 7.91 21.75
C THR A 210 17.64 8.49 20.49
N GLU A 211 18.38 9.31 19.73
CA GLU A 211 17.88 9.86 18.45
C GLU A 211 17.49 8.77 17.44
N LYS A 212 18.13 7.61 17.51
CA LYS A 212 17.84 6.45 16.65
C LYS A 212 16.69 5.59 17.16
N GLY A 213 16.19 5.83 18.37
CA GLY A 213 15.17 4.99 19.00
C GLY A 213 15.67 3.60 19.44
N ASP A 214 16.97 3.36 19.45
CA ASP A 214 17.59 2.06 19.74
C ASP A 214 18.06 1.90 21.20
N GLY A 215 17.85 2.90 22.05
CA GLY A 215 18.24 2.83 23.46
C GLY A 215 17.64 3.93 24.34
N LEU A 216 17.76 3.75 25.65
CA LEU A 216 17.36 4.70 26.69
C LEU A 216 18.58 5.19 27.46
N ILE A 217 18.86 6.48 27.37
CA ILE A 217 20.00 7.14 27.99
C ILE A 217 19.62 7.58 29.40
N CYS A 218 20.39 7.16 30.40
CA CYS A 218 20.43 7.80 31.69
C CYS A 218 21.67 8.70 31.78
N LYS A 219 21.47 10.02 31.68
CA LYS A 219 22.58 10.99 31.76
C LYS A 219 23.32 10.96 33.09
N ALA A 220 22.60 10.79 34.19
CA ALA A 220 23.18 10.75 35.53
C ALA A 220 24.12 9.56 35.74
N CYS A 221 23.73 8.38 35.22
CA CYS A 221 24.55 7.17 35.30
C CYS A 221 25.56 7.04 34.17
N LYS A 222 25.46 7.87 33.12
CA LYS A 222 26.22 7.73 31.87
C LYS A 222 26.08 6.33 31.27
N LEU A 223 24.84 5.85 31.21
CA LEU A 223 24.50 4.53 30.67
C LEU A 223 23.44 4.63 29.58
N ILE A 224 23.52 3.74 28.60
CA ILE A 224 22.49 3.47 27.60
C ILE A 224 21.94 2.07 27.85
N TYR A 225 20.64 1.96 28.07
CA TYR A 225 19.92 0.69 28.10
C TYR A 225 19.44 0.36 26.68
N PRO A 226 19.91 -0.70 26.03
CA PRO A 226 19.54 -0.99 24.64
C PRO A 226 18.06 -1.40 24.53
N ILE A 227 17.45 -1.06 23.41
CA ILE A 227 16.13 -1.55 23.02
C ILE A 227 16.35 -2.69 22.02
N LYS A 228 15.88 -3.89 22.36
CA LYS A 228 15.99 -5.08 21.52
C LYS A 228 14.57 -5.58 21.25
N ASP A 229 14.23 -5.75 19.98
CA ASP A 229 12.89 -6.21 19.57
C ASP A 229 11.75 -5.40 20.23
N ASP A 230 11.89 -4.06 20.23
CA ASP A 230 10.96 -3.09 20.84
C ASP A 230 10.81 -3.21 22.38
N ILE A 231 11.70 -3.96 23.04
CA ILE A 231 11.72 -4.14 24.50
C ILE A 231 12.95 -3.42 25.09
N PRO A 232 12.76 -2.41 25.97
CA PRO A 232 13.87 -1.81 26.69
C PRO A 232 14.49 -2.79 27.68
N VAL A 233 15.77 -3.11 27.47
CA VAL A 233 16.55 -3.99 28.35
C VAL A 233 17.04 -3.19 29.56
N MET A 234 16.20 -3.12 30.59
CA MET A 234 16.45 -2.35 31.82
C MET A 234 17.32 -3.11 32.83
N LEU A 235 18.31 -3.87 32.34
CA LEU A 235 19.30 -4.57 33.16
C LEU A 235 20.60 -3.76 33.25
N ILE A 236 21.17 -3.62 34.44
CA ILE A 236 22.35 -2.77 34.67
C ILE A 236 23.59 -3.37 34.01
N GLU A 237 23.70 -4.70 34.03
CA GLU A 237 24.76 -5.50 33.43
C GLU A 237 24.79 -5.48 31.90
N GLU A 238 23.65 -5.21 31.24
CA GLU A 238 23.56 -5.07 29.78
C GLU A 238 23.70 -3.62 29.30
N ALA A 239 23.85 -2.67 30.23
CA ALA A 239 23.92 -1.26 29.90
C ALA A 239 25.29 -0.89 29.28
N LEU A 240 25.25 -0.08 28.23
CA LEU A 240 26.44 0.42 27.54
C LEU A 240 26.87 1.79 28.10
N PRO A 241 28.17 2.14 28.07
CA PRO A 241 28.62 3.48 28.44
C PRO A 241 28.04 4.55 27.51
N TYR A 242 27.57 5.66 28.09
CA TYR A 242 27.15 6.86 27.36
C TYR A 242 28.17 7.97 27.52
N GLU A 243 28.70 8.46 26.41
CA GLU A 243 29.52 9.67 26.36
C GLU A 243 28.77 10.75 25.58
N GLU A 244 28.52 11.90 26.22
CA GLU A 244 28.01 13.09 25.51
C GLU A 244 29.07 13.53 24.50
N LYS A 245 28.73 13.55 23.21
CA LYS A 245 29.55 14.22 22.20
C LYS A 245 29.67 15.68 22.61
N LYS A 246 30.89 16.12 22.95
CA LYS A 246 31.21 17.55 23.01
C LYS A 246 31.36 18.01 21.57
N ASP A 247 30.49 18.93 21.17
CA ASP A 247 30.68 19.73 19.95
C ASP A 247 32.01 20.51 19.99
#